data_AF-A0A8J3FYQ3-F1
#
_entry.id   AF-A0A8J3FYQ3-F1
#
_cell.length_a   1.000
_cell.length_b   1.000
_cell.length_c   1.000
_cell.angle_alpha   90.00
_cell.angle_beta   90.00
_cell.angle_gamma   90.00
#
_symmetry.space_group_name_H-M   'P 1'
#
loop_
_entity.id
_entity.type
_entity.pdbx_description
1 polymer ?
#
loop_
_entity_poly.entity_id
_entity_poly.type
_entity_poly.pdbx_seq_one_letter_code
_entity_poly.pdbx_strand_id
1 'polypeptide(L)'
;MEKGTAVPEWTSLDEQLRALRQAQAAEQPIPAGRLLGLPELPDGDVWVDAAGASAVTRCAPKTISGWLARRNPADNPFPKPVRLLYRNYWPLSVLTAWQARERELDGTPARRRGRPLL
;
A
#
# COMPACT_ATOMS: atom_id res chain seq x y z
N MET A 1 10.30 -31.12 5.23
CA MET A 1 9.89 -29.90 5.97
C MET A 1 8.98 -29.10 5.07
N GLU A 2 7.68 -29.40 5.10
CA GLU A 2 6.68 -28.68 4.33
C GLU A 2 6.37 -27.35 5.02
N LYS A 3 6.68 -26.23 4.36
CA LYS A 3 6.13 -24.94 4.78
C LYS A 3 4.74 -24.83 4.18
N GLY A 4 3.74 -25.06 5.03
CA GLY A 4 2.34 -24.81 4.71
C GLY A 4 2.17 -23.36 4.25
N THR A 5 1.94 -23.19 2.96
CA THR A 5 1.35 -21.99 2.40
C THR A 5 -0.07 -21.91 2.95
N ALA A 6 -0.25 -21.15 4.02
CA ALA A 6 -1.58 -20.75 4.48
C ALA A 6 -2.25 -19.97 3.34
N VAL A 7 -3.07 -20.68 2.57
CA VAL A 7 -4.03 -20.06 1.68
C VAL A 7 -4.96 -19.28 2.61
N PRO A 8 -5.11 -17.95 2.45
CA PRO A 8 -6.03 -17.20 3.30
C PRO A 8 -7.41 -17.87 3.15
N GLU A 9 -8.05 -18.23 4.26
CA GLU A 9 -9.41 -18.74 4.22
C GLU A 9 -10.30 -17.67 3.58
N TRP A 10 -10.91 -18.01 2.45
CA TRP A 10 -11.90 -17.14 1.84
C TRP A 10 -13.16 -17.29 2.67
N THR A 11 -13.35 -16.36 3.62
CA THR A 11 -14.59 -16.24 4.38
C THR A 11 -15.76 -16.22 3.40
N SER A 12 -16.79 -17.05 3.65
CA SER A 12 -17.97 -17.15 2.79
C SER A 12 -18.59 -15.77 2.55
N LEU A 13 -19.12 -15.53 1.34
CA LEU A 13 -19.78 -14.27 0.97
C LEU A 13 -20.89 -13.89 1.96
N ASP A 14 -21.64 -14.87 2.46
CA ASP A 14 -22.70 -14.69 3.45
C ASP A 14 -22.17 -14.27 4.83
N GLU A 15 -21.02 -14.82 5.21
CA GLU A 15 -20.36 -14.50 6.47
C GLU A 15 -19.73 -13.10 6.42
N GLN A 16 -19.15 -12.71 5.28
CA GLN A 16 -18.76 -11.34 5.03
C GLN A 16 -19.95 -10.38 5.11
N LEU A 17 -21.07 -10.68 4.46
CA LEU A 17 -22.26 -9.83 4.48
C LEU A 17 -22.83 -9.66 5.90
N ARG A 18 -22.82 -10.72 6.70
CA ARG A 18 -23.24 -10.66 8.11
C ARG A 18 -22.31 -9.77 8.94
N ALA A 19 -20.99 -9.93 8.81
CA ALA A 19 -20.01 -9.12 9.53
C ALA A 19 -20.13 -7.63 9.18
N LEU A 20 -20.39 -7.30 7.91
CA LEU A 20 -20.60 -5.92 7.46
C LEU A 20 -21.83 -5.27 8.08
N ARG A 21 -22.96 -5.99 8.11
CA ARG A 21 -24.19 -5.49 8.75
C ARG A 21 -24.00 -5.26 10.24
N GLN A 22 -23.23 -6.11 10.91
CA GLN A 22 -22.92 -5.95 12.33
C GLN A 22 -22.02 -4.73 12.59
N ALA A 23 -20.97 -4.53 11.79
CA ALA A 23 -20.10 -3.37 11.91
C ALA A 23 -20.84 -2.05 11.64
N GLN A 24 -21.70 -2.03 10.61
CA GLN A 24 -22.54 -0.87 10.30
C GLN A 24 -23.55 -0.57 11.42
N ALA A 25 -24.20 -1.59 11.98
CA ALA A 25 -25.13 -1.43 13.10
C ALA A 25 -24.45 -0.97 14.39
N ALA A 26 -23.17 -1.28 14.57
CA ALA A 26 -22.38 -0.91 15.73
C ALA A 26 -21.66 0.44 15.58
N GLU A 27 -21.86 1.18 14.49
CA GLU A 27 -21.11 2.40 14.12
C GLU A 27 -19.58 2.22 14.21
N GLN A 28 -19.12 0.99 14.06
CA GLN A 28 -17.70 0.65 14.11
C GLN A 28 -17.05 1.05 12.78
N PRO A 29 -15.78 1.47 12.79
CA PRO A 29 -15.04 1.72 11.56
C PRO A 29 -15.02 0.44 10.74
N ILE A 30 -15.73 0.44 9.62
CA ILE A 30 -15.79 -0.74 8.75
C ILE A 30 -14.41 -0.90 8.11
N PRO A 31 -13.73 -2.05 8.24
CA PRO A 31 -12.43 -2.25 7.64
C PRO A 31 -12.56 -2.17 6.10
N ALA A 32 -12.08 -1.06 5.53
CA ALA A 32 -12.25 -0.71 4.12
C ALA A 32 -11.72 -1.79 3.16
N GLY A 33 -10.74 -2.59 3.59
CA GLY A 33 -10.25 -3.75 2.84
C GLY A 33 -11.30 -4.86 2.69
N ARG A 34 -11.99 -5.21 3.78
CA ARG A 34 -12.94 -6.34 3.83
C ARG A 34 -14.20 -6.07 3.01
N LEU A 35 -14.65 -4.81 2.99
CA LEU A 35 -15.79 -4.34 2.17
C LEU A 35 -15.59 -4.54 0.66
N LEU A 36 -14.33 -4.51 0.21
CA LEU A 36 -13.99 -4.63 -1.20
C LEU A 36 -13.58 -6.06 -1.58
N GLY A 37 -13.58 -7.02 -0.65
CA GLY A 37 -13.05 -8.37 -0.89
C GLY A 37 -11.51 -8.41 -0.91
N LEU A 38 -10.85 -7.45 -0.29
CA LEU A 38 -9.40 -7.46 -0.09
C LEU A 38 -9.07 -8.25 1.19
N PRO A 39 -7.94 -8.97 1.23
CA PRO A 39 -7.52 -9.73 2.40
C PRO A 39 -7.23 -8.79 3.57
N GLU A 40 -7.44 -9.25 4.80
CA GLU A 40 -7.03 -8.47 5.98
C GLU A 40 -5.51 -8.36 6.05
N LEU A 41 -5.04 -7.17 6.43
CA LEU A 41 -3.63 -6.94 6.71
C LEU A 41 -3.37 -7.08 8.21
N PRO A 42 -2.16 -7.49 8.61
CA PRO A 42 -1.76 -7.51 10.02
C PRO A 42 -1.88 -6.14 10.69
N ASP A 43 -1.98 -6.13 12.01
CA ASP A 43 -1.91 -4.93 12.86
C ASP A 43 -2.95 -3.83 12.54
N GLY A 44 -4.05 -4.20 11.87
CA GLY A 44 -5.10 -3.26 11.48
C GLY A 44 -4.73 -2.34 10.32
N ASP A 45 -3.69 -2.69 9.54
CA ASP A 45 -3.31 -1.92 8.37
C ASP A 45 -4.40 -1.97 7.28
N VAL A 46 -4.37 -1.00 6.37
CA VAL A 46 -5.42 -0.82 5.36
C VAL A 46 -4.84 -0.80 3.96
N TRP A 47 -5.56 -1.41 3.03
CA TRP A 47 -5.25 -1.31 1.62
C TRP A 47 -5.63 0.06 1.08
N VAL A 48 -4.74 0.65 0.29
CA VAL A 48 -5.01 1.87 -0.47
C VAL A 48 -4.74 1.65 -1.94
N ASP A 49 -5.58 2.25 -2.79
CA ASP A 49 -5.43 2.22 -4.24
C ASP A 49 -4.48 3.34 -4.71
N ALA A 50 -4.40 3.57 -6.03
CA ALA A 50 -3.56 4.62 -6.58
C ALA A 50 -3.93 6.04 -6.10
N ALA A 51 -5.22 6.32 -5.84
CA ALA A 51 -5.65 7.62 -5.32
C ALA A 51 -5.21 7.80 -3.86
N GLY A 52 -5.39 6.76 -3.04
CA GLY A 52 -4.88 6.76 -1.66
C GLY A 52 -3.35 6.86 -1.61
N ALA A 53 -2.65 6.15 -2.50
CA ALA A 53 -1.20 6.25 -2.62
C ALA A 53 -0.75 7.68 -2.96
N SER A 54 -1.45 8.36 -3.88
CA SER A 54 -1.19 9.77 -4.20
C SER A 54 -1.44 10.70 -3.01
N ALA A 55 -2.48 10.47 -2.22
CA ALA A 55 -2.77 11.28 -1.03
C ALA A 55 -1.66 11.15 0.04
N VAL A 56 -1.19 9.93 0.30
CA VAL A 56 -0.15 9.65 1.30
C VAL A 56 1.21 10.19 0.86
N THR A 57 1.58 9.94 -0.39
CA THR A 57 2.92 10.23 -0.92
C THR A 57 3.04 11.65 -1.49
N ARG A 58 1.93 12.38 -1.60
CA ARG A 58 1.84 13.69 -2.28
C ARG A 58 2.36 13.66 -3.73
N CYS A 59 2.45 12.48 -4.33
CA CYS A 59 2.90 12.28 -5.70
C CYS A 59 1.69 12.18 -6.63
N ALA A 60 1.75 12.83 -7.79
CA ALA A 60 0.69 12.71 -8.80
C ALA A 60 0.55 11.24 -9.28
N PRO A 61 -0.67 10.75 -9.58
CA PRO A 61 -0.88 9.36 -10.03
C PRO A 61 -0.06 8.98 -11.28
N LYS A 62 0.17 9.96 -12.18
CA LYS A 62 1.00 9.79 -13.38
C LYS A 62 2.48 9.55 -13.02
N THR A 63 2.98 10.21 -11.97
CA THR A 63 4.33 10.03 -11.47
C THR A 63 4.50 8.62 -10.89
N ILE A 64 3.55 8.18 -10.07
CA ILE A 64 3.54 6.82 -9.50
C ILE A 64 3.54 5.77 -10.62
N SER A 65 2.65 5.93 -11.61
CA SER A 65 2.61 5.04 -12.78
C SER A 65 3.95 5.00 -13.53
N GLY A 66 4.59 6.15 -13.73
CA GLY A 66 5.91 6.25 -14.36
C GLY A 66 7.01 5.58 -13.53
N TRP A 67 6.96 5.70 -12.21
CA TRP A 67 7.90 5.05 -11.29
C TRP A 67 7.75 3.54 -11.29
N LEU A 68 6.53 3.01 -11.30
CA LEU A 68 6.28 1.56 -11.40
C LEU A 68 6.83 0.97 -12.71
N ALA A 69 6.73 1.69 -13.82
CA ALA A 69 7.27 1.26 -15.10
C ALA A 69 8.81 1.29 -15.15
N ARG A 70 9.44 2.25 -14.46
CA ARG A 70 10.88 2.53 -14.56
C ARG A 70 11.69 2.15 -13.32
N ARG A 71 11.07 1.61 -12.27
CA ARG A 71 11.65 1.37 -10.94
C ARG A 71 12.37 2.59 -10.35
N ASN A 72 11.69 3.73 -10.39
CA ASN A 72 12.17 4.97 -9.78
C ASN A 72 11.39 5.27 -8.48
N PRO A 73 11.84 6.23 -7.65
CA PRO A 73 13.18 6.84 -7.61
C PRO A 73 14.32 5.83 -7.43
N ALA A 74 15.51 6.06 -7.97
CA ALA A 74 16.61 5.08 -7.91
C ALA A 74 17.10 4.82 -6.47
N ASP A 75 17.22 5.88 -5.66
CA ASP A 75 17.74 5.83 -4.29
C ASP A 75 16.72 5.27 -3.27
N ASN A 76 15.43 5.36 -3.60
CA ASN A 76 14.32 4.86 -2.79
C ASN A 76 13.17 4.41 -3.70
N PRO A 77 13.29 3.22 -4.34
CA PRO A 77 12.32 2.75 -5.32
C PRO A 77 10.91 2.70 -4.77
N PHE A 78 9.94 3.15 -5.58
CA PHE A 78 8.55 3.13 -5.17
C PHE A 78 8.08 1.68 -4.88
N PRO A 79 7.31 1.44 -3.80
CA PRO A 79 6.91 0.09 -3.42
C PRO A 79 6.12 -0.63 -4.52
N LYS A 80 6.38 -1.92 -4.70
CA LYS A 80 5.65 -2.74 -5.68
C LYS A 80 4.19 -2.96 -5.21
N PRO A 81 3.18 -2.74 -6.07
CA PRO A 81 1.79 -3.02 -5.72
C PRO A 81 1.50 -4.52 -5.63
N VAL A 82 0.48 -4.85 -4.86
CA VAL A 82 -0.24 -6.11 -4.95
C VAL A 82 -1.44 -5.89 -5.90
N ARG A 83 -1.62 -6.81 -6.85
CA ARG A 83 -2.73 -6.73 -7.80
C ARG A 83 -3.92 -7.52 -7.27
N LEU A 84 -5.00 -6.82 -6.93
CA LEU A 84 -6.24 -7.38 -6.40
C LEU A 84 -7.40 -6.77 -7.19
N LEU A 85 -8.40 -7.56 -7.56
CA LEU A 85 -9.59 -7.06 -8.29
C LEU A 85 -9.22 -6.24 -9.53
N TYR A 86 -8.19 -6.67 -10.25
CA TYR A 86 -7.61 -6.00 -11.43
C TYR A 86 -6.99 -4.61 -11.19
N ARG A 87 -6.95 -4.14 -9.95
CA ARG A 87 -6.35 -2.85 -9.53
C ARG A 87 -5.08 -3.05 -8.71
N ASN A 88 -4.27 -2.00 -8.64
CA ASN A 88 -3.08 -1.96 -7.81
C ASN A 88 -3.43 -1.43 -6.42
N TYR A 89 -3.01 -2.18 -5.41
CA TYR A 89 -3.16 -1.82 -4.01
C TYR A 89 -1.82 -1.90 -3.28
N TRP A 90 -1.70 -1.11 -2.22
CA TRP A 90 -0.58 -1.11 -1.29
C TRP A 90 -1.10 -1.11 0.14
N PRO A 91 -0.37 -1.72 1.08
CA PRO A 91 -0.57 -1.45 2.50
C PRO A 91 -0.24 0.01 2.80
N LEU A 92 -1.08 0.70 3.59
CA LEU A 92 -0.88 2.10 3.97
C LEU A 92 0.42 2.28 4.75
N SER A 93 0.75 1.34 5.64
CA SER A 93 1.99 1.34 6.42
C SER A 93 3.24 1.40 5.52
N VAL A 94 3.25 0.61 4.44
CA VAL A 94 4.36 0.53 3.48
C VAL A 94 4.58 1.87 2.78
N LEU A 95 3.51 2.53 2.34
CA LEU A 95 3.59 3.83 1.69
C LEU A 95 4.02 4.94 2.67
N THR A 96 3.54 4.87 3.91
CA THR A 96 3.92 5.81 4.97
C THR A 96 5.42 5.70 5.29
N ALA A 97 5.94 4.47 5.43
CA ALA A 97 7.35 4.21 5.66
C ALA A 97 8.23 4.69 4.48
N TRP A 98 7.80 4.40 3.24
CA TRP A 98 8.50 4.88 2.05
C TRP A 98 8.55 6.41 2.01
N GLN A 99 7.44 7.09 2.32
CA GLN A 99 7.36 8.55 2.31
C GLN A 99 8.22 9.20 3.39
N ALA A 100 8.33 8.58 4.57
CA ALA A 100 9.23 9.02 5.63
C ALA A 100 10.68 8.99 5.15
N ARG A 101 11.11 7.86 4.57
CA ARG A 101 12.45 7.71 3.98
C ARG A 101 12.72 8.71 2.86
N GLU A 102 11.73 8.97 1.99
CA GLU A 102 11.89 9.94 0.90
C GLU A 102 12.17 11.36 1.45
N ARG A 103 11.50 11.75 2.54
CA ARG A 103 11.73 13.05 3.20
C ARG A 103 13.12 13.13 3.83
N GLU A 104 13.62 12.05 4.40
CA GLU A 104 14.99 11.98 4.93
C GLU A 104 16.03 12.17 3.81
N LEU A 105 15.80 11.58 2.65
CA LEU A 105 16.67 11.71 1.48
C LEU A 105 16.62 13.11 0.85
N ASP A 106 15.44 13.72 0.80
CA ASP A 106 15.27 15.09 0.28
C ASP A 106 15.86 16.15 1.22
N GLY A 107 15.72 15.95 2.54
CA GLY A 107 16.30 16.80 3.57
C GLY A 107 17.82 16.66 3.76
N THR A 108 18.45 15.68 3.11
CA THR A 108 19.90 15.49 3.19
C THR A 108 20.62 16.47 2.24
N PRO A 109 21.50 17.37 2.74
CA PRO A 109 22.22 18.30 1.88
C PRO A 109 23.07 17.53 0.85
N ALA A 110 23.05 18.00 -0.39
CA ALA A 110 23.58 17.38 -1.62
C ALA A 110 25.08 17.03 -1.66
N ARG A 111 25.79 16.96 -0.52
CA ARG A 111 27.22 16.62 -0.43
C ARG A 111 27.56 15.12 -0.54
N ARG A 112 26.58 14.22 -0.62
CA ARG A 112 26.81 12.77 -0.76
C ARG A 112 26.16 12.11 -1.97
N ARG A 113 25.63 12.89 -2.92
CA ARG A 113 25.12 12.35 -4.19
C ARG A 113 26.19 12.60 -5.23
N GLY A 114 27.11 11.65 -5.36
CA GLY A 114 28.29 11.71 -6.21
C GLY A 114 27.98 12.25 -7.60
N ARG A 115 28.40 13.49 -7.84
CA ARG A 115 28.59 14.03 -9.17
C ARG A 115 30.09 13.97 -9.43
N PRO A 116 30.59 13.14 -10.36
CA PRO A 116 31.96 13.27 -10.79
C PRO A 116 32.10 14.66 -11.44
N LEU A 117 33.00 15.46 -10.88
CA LEU A 117 33.51 16.65 -11.57
C LEU A 117 34.44 16.14 -12.66
N LEU A 118 33.94 16.11 -13.90
CA LEU A 118 34.73 16.18 -15.12
C LEU A 118 34.03 17.17 -16.05
#